data_AF-A0A4D4M7C3-F1
#
_entry.id   AF-A0A4D4M7C3-F1
#
_cell.length_a   1.000
_cell.length_b   1.000
_cell.length_c   1.000
_cell.angle_alpha   90.00
_cell.angle_beta   90.00
_cell.angle_gamma   90.00
#
_symmetry.space_group_name_H-M   'P 1'
#
loop_
_entity.id
_entity.type
_entity.pdbx_description
1 polymer ?
#
loop_
_entity_poly.entity_id
_entity_poly.type
_entity_poly.pdbx_seq_one_letter_code
_entity_poly.pdbx_strand_id
1 'polypeptide(L)'
;MTALPRVLTIAGSDSGGGAGIQADLKTMLALGAHGMSVLTAVTAQNSVGVQGAWELPVEAVRAQYRSVVDDIGVQAVKTGMLGSSALVTAVAELLSDVAAPVVVDPVSVSKHGDRLLADDALDAVRTRLLPLATVATPNLDEVAQLTGIAVNDESGMRRAAAHLLAYGPRWVLVKGGHLPGEAVDLLTDGSAEHWLRAPGTTTVTPTARAAPSPRRWRWGWRGAFRFRTRCGRPRTTSRRRSRRGSHWGPASGRWITGGGCAPRREAGGWSPPSPPCACRAA
;
A
#
# COMPACT_ATOMS: atom_id res chain seq x y z
N MET A 1 0.21 6.67 26.57
CA MET A 1 0.55 6.97 25.16
C MET A 1 -0.60 6.48 24.29
N THR A 2 -1.08 7.30 23.36
CA THR A 2 -2.09 6.85 22.38
C THR A 2 -1.44 5.82 21.45
N ALA A 3 -2.11 4.69 21.21
CA ALA A 3 -1.63 3.69 20.25
C ALA A 3 -1.42 4.33 18.87
N LEU A 4 -0.32 3.99 18.19
CA LEU A 4 -0.02 4.49 16.85
C LEU A 4 -1.09 4.00 15.86
N PRO A 5 -1.53 4.83 14.89
CA PRO A 5 -2.42 4.37 13.83
C PRO A 5 -1.81 3.20 13.05
N ARG A 6 -2.57 2.12 12.87
CA ARG A 6 -2.13 0.92 12.13
C ARG A 6 -2.52 1.06 10.66
N VAL A 7 -1.53 1.18 9.77
CA VAL A 7 -1.75 1.40 8.35
C VAL A 7 -1.13 0.27 7.55
N LEU A 8 -1.92 -0.35 6.67
CA LEU A 8 -1.50 -1.45 5.82
C LEU A 8 -1.22 -0.94 4.40
N THR A 9 -0.08 -1.31 3.82
CA THR A 9 0.14 -1.24 2.36
C THR A 9 0.06 -2.64 1.73
N ILE A 10 -0.57 -2.73 0.57
CA ILE A 10 -0.63 -3.93 -0.28
C ILE A 10 -0.02 -3.56 -1.63
N ALA A 11 1.24 -3.93 -1.87
CA ALA A 11 1.99 -3.47 -3.04
C ALA A 11 3.22 -4.36 -3.33
N GLY A 12 3.89 -4.06 -4.44
CA GLY A 12 5.20 -4.65 -4.76
C GLY A 12 6.34 -4.09 -3.90
N SER A 13 7.37 -4.90 -3.70
CA SER A 13 8.65 -4.51 -3.09
C SER A 13 9.60 -3.93 -4.15
N ASP A 14 10.12 -2.73 -3.89
CA ASP A 14 11.18 -2.07 -4.65
C ASP A 14 12.53 -2.26 -3.94
N SER A 15 13.46 -3.04 -4.53
CA SER A 15 14.78 -3.24 -3.93
C SER A 15 15.62 -1.96 -3.82
N GLY A 16 15.36 -0.94 -4.64
CA GLY A 16 16.00 0.37 -4.55
C GLY A 16 15.44 1.23 -3.41
N GLY A 17 14.28 0.83 -2.86
CA GLY A 17 13.65 1.45 -1.70
C GLY A 17 13.10 2.87 -1.94
N GLY A 18 12.93 3.29 -3.20
CA GLY A 18 12.42 4.61 -3.58
C GLY A 18 10.92 4.63 -3.90
N ALA A 19 10.31 3.47 -4.09
CA ALA A 19 8.90 3.26 -4.36
C ALA A 19 8.38 2.03 -3.59
N GLY A 20 7.20 1.53 -3.97
CA GLY A 20 6.60 0.31 -3.43
C GLY A 20 6.38 0.36 -1.92
N ILE A 21 6.38 -0.83 -1.30
CA ILE A 21 6.23 -0.99 0.15
C ILE A 21 7.28 -0.19 0.93
N GLN A 22 8.51 -0.09 0.42
CA GLN A 22 9.58 0.62 1.10
C GLN A 22 9.28 2.11 1.25
N ALA A 23 8.77 2.75 0.20
CA ALA A 23 8.34 4.15 0.26
C ALA A 23 7.13 4.32 1.20
N ASP A 24 6.18 3.39 1.14
CA ASP A 24 4.98 3.40 1.98
C ASP A 24 5.34 3.31 3.47
N LEU A 25 6.14 2.32 3.86
CA LEU A 25 6.53 2.11 5.26
C LEU A 25 7.37 3.27 5.80
N LYS A 26 8.29 3.83 5.01
CA LYS A 26 9.05 5.04 5.38
C LYS A 26 8.13 6.22 5.63
N THR A 27 7.11 6.38 4.79
CA THR A 27 6.13 7.45 4.91
C THR A 27 5.26 7.29 6.14
N MET A 28 4.74 6.08 6.37
CA MET A 28 3.95 5.76 7.55
C MET A 28 4.75 6.04 8.83
N LEU A 29 6.01 5.60 8.89
CA LEU A 29 6.89 5.86 10.01
C LEU A 29 7.10 7.37 10.22
N ALA A 30 7.39 8.12 9.16
CA ALA A 30 7.58 9.58 9.22
C ALA A 30 6.32 10.33 9.69
N LEU A 31 5.13 9.78 9.44
CA LEU A 31 3.85 10.32 9.87
C LEU A 31 3.38 9.80 11.25
N GLY A 32 4.19 8.98 11.93
CA GLY A 32 3.87 8.44 13.25
C GLY A 32 2.81 7.34 13.22
N ALA A 33 2.77 6.55 12.15
CA ALA A 33 1.92 5.36 12.02
C ALA A 33 2.75 4.08 12.16
N HIS A 34 2.13 3.03 12.69
CA HIS A 34 2.65 1.68 12.58
C HIS A 34 2.32 1.13 11.18
N GLY A 35 3.33 1.13 10.31
CA GLY A 35 3.20 0.61 8.95
C GLY A 35 3.33 -0.91 8.91
N MET A 36 2.39 -1.56 8.22
CA MET A 36 2.37 -3.00 7.95
C MET A 36 2.29 -3.22 6.44
N SER A 37 2.65 -4.41 5.97
CA SER A 37 2.74 -4.69 4.54
C SER A 37 2.26 -6.07 4.16
N VAL A 38 1.64 -6.17 2.98
CA VAL A 38 1.41 -7.41 2.23
C VAL A 38 2.09 -7.26 0.88
N LEU A 39 3.09 -8.10 0.62
CA LEU A 39 3.84 -8.07 -0.62
C LEU A 39 3.04 -8.78 -1.73
N THR A 40 2.94 -8.14 -2.89
CA THR A 40 2.29 -8.70 -4.09
C THR A 40 3.29 -9.12 -5.16
N ALA A 41 4.47 -8.50 -5.16
CA ALA A 41 5.58 -8.82 -6.04
C ALA A 41 6.91 -8.39 -5.41
N VAL A 42 8.01 -8.93 -5.91
CA VAL A 42 9.36 -8.44 -5.63
C VAL A 42 9.97 -7.96 -6.95
N THR A 43 10.61 -6.80 -6.92
CA THR A 43 11.35 -6.28 -8.08
C THR A 43 12.84 -6.20 -7.77
N ALA A 44 13.66 -6.61 -8.74
CA ALA A 44 15.04 -6.19 -8.83
C ALA A 44 15.01 -4.83 -9.54
N GLN A 45 14.99 -3.77 -8.75
CA GLN A 45 14.86 -2.39 -9.19
C GLN A 45 15.90 -1.50 -8.49
N ASN A 46 16.38 -0.49 -9.22
CA ASN A 46 17.27 0.54 -8.70
C ASN A 46 16.96 1.88 -9.39
N SER A 47 17.82 2.88 -9.22
CA SER A 47 17.62 4.22 -9.79
C SER A 47 17.71 4.30 -11.32
N VAL A 48 18.17 3.24 -12.01
CA VAL A 48 18.32 3.23 -13.47
C VAL A 48 17.26 2.39 -14.18
N GLY A 49 16.48 1.59 -13.45
CA GLY A 49 15.47 0.74 -14.07
C GLY A 49 14.97 -0.40 -13.20
N VAL A 50 14.03 -1.17 -13.76
CA VAL A 50 13.62 -2.49 -13.28
C VAL A 50 14.35 -3.55 -14.12
N GLN A 51 15.09 -4.43 -13.48
CA GLN A 51 15.84 -5.54 -14.10
C GLN A 51 15.08 -6.87 -14.03
N GLY A 52 14.10 -6.99 -13.13
CA GLY A 52 13.26 -8.17 -13.02
C GLY A 52 12.11 -7.95 -12.06
N ALA A 53 11.03 -8.68 -12.27
CA ALA A 53 9.84 -8.66 -11.45
C ALA A 53 9.31 -10.09 -11.26
N TRP A 54 8.95 -10.43 -10.04
CA TRP A 54 8.40 -11.72 -9.66
C TRP A 54 7.14 -11.50 -8.84
N GLU A 55 6.00 -11.88 -9.40
CA GLU A 55 4.74 -11.88 -8.67
C GLU A 55 4.75 -12.96 -7.58
N LEU A 56 4.19 -12.62 -6.43
CA LEU A 56 3.92 -13.60 -5.39
C LEU A 56 2.63 -14.36 -5.73
N PRO A 57 2.57 -15.66 -5.44
CA PRO A 57 1.34 -16.42 -5.59
C PRO A 57 0.19 -15.82 -4.75
N VAL A 58 -1.05 -15.90 -5.26
CA VAL A 58 -2.24 -15.33 -4.61
C VAL A 58 -2.42 -15.87 -3.19
N GLU A 59 -2.12 -17.14 -2.95
CA GLU A 59 -2.18 -17.77 -1.63
C GLU A 59 -1.20 -17.13 -0.63
N ALA A 60 -0.01 -16.73 -1.09
CA ALA A 60 0.96 -16.05 -0.26
C ALA A 60 0.47 -14.63 0.11
N VAL A 61 -0.17 -13.93 -0.83
CA VAL A 61 -0.78 -12.61 -0.57
C VAL A 61 -1.91 -12.72 0.45
N ARG A 62 -2.81 -13.70 0.31
CA ARG A 62 -3.90 -13.94 1.26
C ARG A 62 -3.39 -14.34 2.65
N ALA A 63 -2.37 -15.20 2.71
CA ALA A 63 -1.79 -15.64 3.98
C ALA A 63 -1.15 -14.47 4.75
N GLN A 64 -0.39 -13.60 4.05
CA GLN A 64 0.17 -12.39 4.64
C GLN A 64 -0.94 -11.46 5.15
N TYR A 65 -1.97 -11.22 4.33
CA TYR A 65 -3.06 -10.33 4.71
C TYR A 65 -3.77 -10.80 5.97
N ARG A 66 -4.18 -12.09 6.03
CA ARG A 66 -4.84 -12.66 7.21
C ARG A 66 -3.94 -12.62 8.44
N SER A 67 -2.66 -12.96 8.30
CA SER A 67 -1.70 -12.90 9.41
C SER A 67 -1.62 -11.50 10.04
N VAL A 68 -1.70 -10.45 9.23
CA VAL A 68 -1.62 -9.06 9.71
C VAL A 68 -2.97 -8.56 10.22
N VAL A 69 -4.03 -8.75 9.43
CA VAL A 69 -5.34 -8.15 9.71
C VAL A 69 -6.06 -8.86 10.84
N ASP A 70 -5.93 -10.18 10.96
CA ASP A 70 -6.64 -10.95 11.98
C ASP A 70 -6.00 -10.80 13.38
N ASP A 71 -4.67 -10.62 13.45
CA ASP A 71 -3.93 -10.40 14.71
C ASP A 71 -3.85 -8.91 15.08
N ILE A 72 -3.23 -8.11 14.20
CA ILE A 72 -2.86 -6.73 14.49
C ILE A 72 -4.03 -5.79 14.22
N GLY A 73 -4.88 -6.09 13.24
CA GLY A 73 -5.96 -5.23 12.77
C GLY A 73 -5.49 -4.01 11.98
N VAL A 74 -6.41 -3.32 11.29
CA VAL A 74 -6.08 -2.20 10.39
C VAL A 74 -6.99 -1.00 10.62
N GLN A 75 -6.45 0.21 10.42
CA GLN A 75 -7.20 1.48 10.52
C GLN A 75 -7.16 2.31 9.23
N ALA A 76 -6.28 1.98 8.29
CA ALA A 76 -6.31 2.45 6.92
C ALA A 76 -5.54 1.47 6.03
N VAL A 77 -5.97 1.33 4.78
CA VAL A 77 -5.28 0.49 3.78
C VAL A 77 -4.88 1.37 2.60
N LYS A 78 -3.71 1.12 2.03
CA LYS A 78 -3.30 1.60 0.72
C LYS A 78 -3.04 0.40 -0.20
N THR A 79 -3.54 0.43 -1.42
CA THR A 79 -3.07 -0.46 -2.48
C THR A 79 -2.11 0.29 -3.40
N GLY A 80 -1.02 -0.36 -3.80
CA GLY A 80 -0.12 0.11 -4.85
C GLY A 80 -0.19 -0.79 -6.07
N MET A 81 0.95 -1.00 -6.74
CA MET A 81 1.06 -1.88 -7.90
C MET A 81 0.59 -3.31 -7.60
N LEU A 82 -0.40 -3.78 -8.37
CA LEU A 82 -0.89 -5.15 -8.42
C LEU A 82 -0.67 -5.66 -9.84
N GLY A 83 0.21 -6.65 -10.04
CA GLY A 83 0.73 -6.97 -11.38
C GLY A 83 -0.22 -7.76 -12.30
N SER A 84 -1.27 -8.37 -11.75
CA SER A 84 -2.17 -9.24 -12.52
C SER A 84 -3.64 -9.13 -12.08
N SER A 85 -4.56 -9.46 -12.98
CA SER A 85 -6.01 -9.50 -12.71
C SER A 85 -6.36 -10.43 -11.54
N ALA A 86 -5.63 -11.55 -11.41
CA ALA A 86 -5.77 -12.47 -10.29
C ALA A 86 -5.43 -11.82 -8.94
N LEU A 87 -4.33 -11.05 -8.88
CA LEU A 87 -3.95 -10.29 -7.68
C LEU A 87 -4.95 -9.16 -7.39
N VAL A 88 -5.39 -8.42 -8.41
CA VAL A 88 -6.41 -7.36 -8.25
C VAL A 88 -7.69 -7.94 -7.66
N THR A 89 -8.18 -9.05 -8.21
CA THR A 89 -9.39 -9.72 -7.74
C THR A 89 -9.23 -10.22 -6.31
N ALA A 90 -8.11 -10.89 -6.00
CA ALA A 90 -7.86 -11.39 -4.65
C ALA A 90 -7.77 -10.27 -3.61
N VAL A 91 -7.11 -9.16 -3.94
CA VAL A 91 -7.03 -7.99 -3.06
C VAL A 91 -8.40 -7.33 -2.88
N ALA A 92 -9.18 -7.17 -3.96
CA ALA A 92 -10.53 -6.63 -3.86
C ALA A 92 -11.44 -7.49 -2.94
N GLU A 93 -11.37 -8.81 -3.04
CA GLU A 93 -12.10 -9.71 -2.14
C GLU A 93 -11.68 -9.51 -0.67
N LEU A 94 -10.37 -9.44 -0.39
CA LEU A 94 -9.86 -9.23 0.97
C LEU A 94 -10.30 -7.88 1.56
N LEU A 95 -10.46 -6.86 0.72
CA LEU A 95 -10.83 -5.50 1.13
C LEU A 95 -12.34 -5.28 1.22
N SER A 96 -13.16 -6.17 0.65
CA SER A 96 -14.62 -6.00 0.62
C SER A 96 -15.27 -5.92 2.00
N ASP A 97 -14.68 -6.60 3.00
CA ASP A 97 -15.16 -6.61 4.39
C ASP A 97 -14.38 -5.67 5.32
N VAL A 98 -13.44 -4.88 4.79
CA VAL A 98 -12.62 -3.97 5.60
C VAL A 98 -13.41 -2.71 5.97
N ALA A 99 -13.60 -2.47 7.27
CA ALA A 99 -14.29 -1.27 7.76
C ALA A 99 -13.41 0.00 7.73
N ALA A 100 -12.12 -0.14 7.41
CA ALA A 100 -11.16 0.96 7.36
C ALA A 100 -11.19 1.67 5.99
N PRO A 101 -10.83 2.97 5.93
CA PRO A 101 -10.67 3.68 4.67
C PRO A 101 -9.58 3.03 3.80
N VAL A 102 -9.89 2.87 2.52
CA VAL A 102 -9.01 2.31 1.49
C VAL A 102 -8.57 3.42 0.53
N VAL A 103 -7.27 3.59 0.36
CA VAL A 103 -6.66 4.42 -0.68
C VAL A 103 -6.22 3.51 -1.81
N VAL A 104 -6.75 3.74 -3.01
CA VAL A 104 -6.36 2.98 -4.21
C VAL A 104 -5.44 3.84 -5.07
N ASP A 105 -4.18 3.44 -5.19
CA ASP A 105 -3.22 4.02 -6.13
C ASP A 105 -3.13 3.08 -7.35
N PRO A 106 -3.82 3.38 -8.46
CA PRO A 106 -4.00 2.45 -9.58
C PRO A 106 -2.76 2.42 -10.49
N VAL A 107 -1.61 2.06 -9.91
CA VAL A 107 -0.31 2.04 -10.59
C VAL A 107 -0.34 1.02 -11.73
N SER A 108 -0.34 1.51 -12.97
CA SER A 108 -0.44 0.68 -14.18
C SER A 108 0.80 0.70 -15.08
N VAL A 109 1.80 1.55 -14.78
CA VAL A 109 3.03 1.72 -15.59
C VAL A 109 4.25 1.76 -14.69
N SER A 110 5.34 1.13 -15.11
CA SER A 110 6.64 1.33 -14.47
C SER A 110 7.07 2.77 -14.72
N LYS A 111 7.94 3.36 -13.88
CA LYS A 111 8.49 4.70 -14.14
C LYS A 111 9.21 4.84 -15.49
N HIS A 112 9.34 3.75 -16.26
CA HIS A 112 10.03 3.65 -17.54
C HIS A 112 9.10 3.41 -18.74
N GLY A 113 7.77 3.43 -18.57
CA GLY A 113 6.81 3.45 -19.69
C GLY A 113 6.36 2.08 -20.20
N ASP A 114 6.87 0.98 -19.64
CA ASP A 114 6.41 -0.36 -19.98
C ASP A 114 5.01 -0.61 -19.38
N ARG A 115 4.06 -1.06 -20.22
CA ARG A 115 2.71 -1.48 -19.76
C ARG A 115 2.89 -2.62 -18.75
N LEU A 116 2.69 -2.31 -17.47
CA LEU A 116 2.81 -3.30 -16.38
C LEU A 116 1.54 -4.14 -16.24
N LEU A 117 0.41 -3.68 -16.80
CA LEU A 117 -0.88 -4.37 -16.69
C LEU A 117 -1.38 -4.81 -18.07
N ALA A 118 -1.76 -6.08 -18.17
CA ALA A 118 -2.59 -6.57 -19.25
C ALA A 118 -4.00 -5.94 -19.16
N ASP A 119 -4.71 -5.85 -20.29
CA ASP A 119 -6.00 -5.12 -20.37
C ASP A 119 -7.07 -5.71 -19.41
N ASP A 120 -6.97 -7.00 -19.08
CA ASP A 120 -7.81 -7.70 -18.10
C ASP A 120 -7.56 -7.22 -16.65
N ALA A 121 -6.35 -6.81 -16.30
CA ALA A 121 -6.02 -6.27 -15.00
C ALA A 121 -6.56 -4.84 -14.83
N LEU A 122 -6.54 -4.03 -15.88
CA LEU A 122 -7.18 -2.70 -15.87
C LEU A 122 -8.70 -2.82 -15.69
N ASP A 123 -9.34 -3.79 -16.34
CA ASP A 123 -10.77 -4.05 -16.13
C ASP A 123 -11.09 -4.50 -14.70
N ALA A 124 -10.26 -5.38 -14.13
CA ALA A 124 -10.39 -5.78 -12.73
C ALA A 124 -10.22 -4.58 -11.77
N VAL A 125 -9.30 -3.64 -12.07
CA VAL A 125 -9.15 -2.42 -11.26
C VAL A 125 -10.43 -1.60 -11.30
N ARG A 126 -10.99 -1.37 -12.50
CA ARG A 126 -12.23 -0.59 -12.69
C ARG A 126 -13.43 -1.22 -12.00
N THR A 127 -13.62 -2.53 -12.16
CA THR A 127 -14.85 -3.22 -11.78
C THR A 127 -14.83 -3.80 -10.37
N ARG A 128 -13.64 -4.06 -9.80
CA ARG A 128 -13.49 -4.71 -8.50
C ARG A 128 -12.82 -3.83 -7.44
N LEU A 129 -11.77 -3.09 -7.81
CA LEU A 129 -10.94 -2.39 -6.83
C LEU A 129 -11.39 -0.94 -6.58
N LEU A 130 -11.63 -0.16 -7.64
CA LEU A 130 -12.09 1.23 -7.53
C LEU A 130 -13.41 1.39 -6.73
N PRO A 131 -14.41 0.49 -6.85
CA PRO A 131 -15.63 0.57 -6.04
C PRO A 131 -15.39 0.52 -4.52
N LEU A 132 -14.27 -0.04 -4.07
CA LEU A 132 -13.93 -0.15 -2.64
C LEU A 132 -13.18 1.08 -2.13
N ALA A 133 -12.74 1.97 -3.02
CA ALA A 133 -11.86 3.06 -2.65
C ALA A 133 -12.61 4.15 -1.88
N THR A 134 -12.03 4.54 -0.76
CA THR A 134 -12.37 5.82 -0.11
C THR A 134 -11.80 6.99 -0.89
N VAL A 135 -10.58 6.85 -1.39
CA VAL A 135 -9.95 7.79 -2.30
C VAL A 135 -9.18 7.00 -3.36
N ALA A 136 -9.42 7.27 -4.65
CA ALA A 136 -8.54 6.82 -5.73
C ALA A 136 -7.56 7.95 -6.08
N THR A 137 -6.28 7.63 -6.33
CA THR A 137 -5.23 8.64 -6.55
C THR A 137 -4.50 8.54 -7.89
N PRO A 138 -5.19 8.48 -9.05
CA PRO A 138 -4.51 8.32 -10.34
C PRO A 138 -3.72 9.57 -10.77
N ASN A 139 -2.59 9.36 -11.43
CA ASN A 139 -1.91 10.37 -12.24
C ASN A 139 -2.53 10.47 -13.66
N LEU A 140 -2.11 11.44 -14.47
CA LEU A 140 -2.69 11.66 -15.81
C LEU A 140 -2.56 10.47 -16.77
N ASP A 141 -1.44 9.73 -16.72
CA ASP A 141 -1.23 8.54 -17.56
C ASP A 141 -2.16 7.40 -17.14
N GLU A 142 -2.34 7.22 -15.82
CA GLU A 142 -3.28 6.26 -15.23
C GLU A 142 -4.72 6.65 -15.54
N VAL A 143 -5.06 7.95 -15.52
CA VAL A 143 -6.37 8.47 -15.94
C VAL A 143 -6.64 8.10 -17.40
N ALA A 144 -5.69 8.35 -18.30
CA ALA A 144 -5.86 8.03 -19.72
C ALA A 144 -6.07 6.53 -19.93
N GLN A 145 -5.34 5.68 -19.21
CA GLN A 145 -5.53 4.22 -19.27
C GLN A 145 -6.86 3.77 -18.69
N LEU A 146 -7.29 4.33 -17.56
CA LEU A 146 -8.53 3.93 -16.90
C LEU A 146 -9.76 4.43 -17.65
N THR A 147 -9.74 5.65 -18.17
CA THR A 147 -10.94 6.34 -18.68
C THR A 147 -10.93 6.56 -20.19
N GLY A 148 -9.78 6.45 -20.86
CA GLY A 148 -9.60 6.88 -22.25
C GLY A 148 -9.49 8.40 -22.43
N ILE A 149 -9.53 9.19 -21.36
CA ILE A 149 -9.51 10.66 -21.41
C ILE A 149 -8.08 11.17 -21.29
N ALA A 150 -7.61 11.87 -22.33
CA ALA A 150 -6.40 12.68 -22.24
C ALA A 150 -6.71 14.01 -21.53
N VAL A 151 -5.92 14.33 -20.51
CA VAL A 151 -6.09 15.54 -19.68
C VAL A 151 -4.97 16.52 -20.00
N ASN A 152 -5.34 17.67 -20.58
CA ASN A 152 -4.39 18.72 -20.96
C ASN A 152 -4.61 20.04 -20.19
N ASP A 153 -5.68 20.13 -19.40
CA ASP A 153 -6.07 21.33 -18.65
C ASP A 153 -6.97 20.96 -17.44
N GLU A 154 -7.29 21.95 -16.61
CA GLU A 154 -8.15 21.80 -15.44
C GLU A 154 -9.59 21.37 -15.80
N SER A 155 -10.08 21.72 -16.99
CA SER A 155 -11.39 21.27 -17.48
C SER A 155 -11.37 19.76 -17.78
N GLY A 156 -10.28 19.27 -18.36
CA GLY A 156 -9.99 17.86 -18.55
C GLY A 156 -9.90 17.11 -17.23
N MET A 157 -9.29 17.70 -16.20
CA MET A 157 -9.24 17.08 -14.86
C MET A 157 -10.64 16.86 -14.28
N ARG A 158 -11.56 17.82 -14.44
CA ARG A 158 -12.96 17.65 -14.00
C ARG A 158 -13.67 16.53 -14.74
N ARG A 159 -13.55 16.48 -16.08
CA ARG A 159 -14.15 15.41 -16.89
C ARG A 159 -13.59 14.04 -16.50
N ALA A 160 -12.27 13.94 -16.36
CA ALA A 160 -11.61 12.72 -15.90
C ALA A 160 -12.08 12.29 -14.50
N ALA A 161 -12.17 13.22 -13.55
CA ALA A 161 -12.65 12.95 -12.20
C ALA A 161 -14.09 12.40 -12.22
N ALA A 162 -14.98 12.99 -13.02
CA ALA A 162 -16.36 12.50 -13.16
C ALA A 162 -16.42 11.06 -13.68
N HIS A 163 -15.60 10.72 -14.68
CA HIS A 163 -15.51 9.35 -15.20
C HIS A 163 -14.93 8.37 -14.16
N LEU A 164 -13.92 8.79 -13.40
CA LEU A 164 -13.33 7.95 -12.35
C LEU A 164 -14.33 7.68 -11.22
N LEU A 165 -15.10 8.68 -10.80
CA LEU A 165 -16.17 8.54 -9.80
C LEU A 165 -17.26 7.57 -10.25
N ALA A 166 -17.53 7.47 -11.56
CA ALA A 166 -18.48 6.50 -12.10
C ALA A 166 -18.05 5.03 -11.90
N TYR A 167 -16.77 4.76 -11.62
CA TYR A 167 -16.30 3.42 -11.21
C TYR A 167 -16.56 3.10 -9.73
N GLY A 168 -17.13 4.03 -8.95
CA GLY A 168 -17.51 3.83 -7.56
C GLY A 168 -16.59 4.35 -6.43
N PRO A 169 -15.38 4.93 -6.64
CA PRO A 169 -14.62 5.48 -5.53
C PRO A 169 -15.39 6.65 -4.89
N ARG A 170 -15.32 6.80 -3.55
CA ARG A 170 -16.00 7.92 -2.86
C ARG A 170 -15.40 9.29 -3.17
N TRP A 171 -14.08 9.33 -3.37
CA TRP A 171 -13.32 10.51 -3.75
C TRP A 171 -12.29 10.13 -4.79
N VAL A 172 -11.91 11.08 -5.63
CA VAL A 172 -10.81 10.95 -6.59
C VAL A 172 -9.85 12.12 -6.43
N LEU A 173 -8.56 11.82 -6.36
CA LEU A 173 -7.46 12.78 -6.41
C LEU A 173 -6.74 12.59 -7.75
N VAL A 174 -7.07 13.42 -8.73
CA VAL A 174 -6.39 13.44 -10.03
C VAL A 174 -5.11 14.24 -9.89
N LYS A 175 -3.96 13.56 -9.98
CA LYS A 175 -2.63 14.17 -9.83
C LYS A 175 -2.19 14.77 -11.17
N GLY A 176 -2.11 16.10 -11.26
CA GLY A 176 -1.86 16.84 -12.51
C GLY A 176 -0.44 17.38 -12.65
N GLY A 177 0.51 16.98 -11.81
CA GLY A 177 1.89 17.48 -11.79
C GLY A 177 2.71 17.36 -13.09
N HIS A 178 2.16 16.78 -14.17
CA HIS A 178 2.76 16.76 -15.51
C HIS A 178 2.18 17.81 -16.47
N LEU A 179 1.18 18.60 -16.04
CA LEU A 179 0.66 19.72 -16.83
C LEU A 179 1.70 20.86 -16.89
N PRO A 180 1.76 21.62 -18.01
CA PRO A 180 2.59 22.81 -18.09
C PRO A 180 2.18 23.84 -17.02
N GLY A 181 3.16 24.37 -16.27
CA GLY A 181 2.94 25.42 -15.29
C GLY A 181 3.02 24.94 -13.83
N GLU A 182 2.13 25.43 -12.98
CA GLU A 182 2.06 25.00 -11.57
C GLU A 182 1.55 23.57 -11.47
N ALA A 183 2.14 22.79 -10.55
CA ALA A 183 1.62 21.46 -10.25
C ALA A 183 0.26 21.61 -9.58
N VAL A 184 -0.78 21.12 -10.25
CA VAL A 184 -2.17 21.21 -9.81
C VAL A 184 -2.77 19.82 -9.67
N ASP A 185 -3.36 19.54 -8.52
CA ASP A 185 -4.11 18.32 -8.27
C ASP A 185 -5.57 18.67 -7.93
N LEU A 186 -6.51 17.83 -8.39
CA LEU A 186 -7.94 17.98 -8.12
C LEU A 186 -8.41 16.84 -7.22
N LEU A 187 -8.90 17.17 -6.02
CA LEU A 187 -9.63 16.25 -5.14
C LEU A 187 -11.13 16.55 -5.21
N THR A 188 -11.96 15.56 -5.54
CA THR A 188 -13.43 15.73 -5.60
C THR A 188 -14.21 14.45 -5.32
N ASP A 189 -15.42 14.59 -4.79
CA ASP A 189 -16.44 13.54 -4.67
C ASP A 189 -17.62 13.74 -5.65
N GLY A 190 -17.50 14.70 -6.59
CA GLY A 190 -18.54 15.11 -7.52
C GLY A 190 -19.47 16.20 -6.99
N SER A 191 -19.45 16.49 -5.68
CA SER A 191 -20.22 17.58 -5.06
C SER A 191 -19.34 18.74 -4.61
N ALA A 192 -18.13 18.44 -4.13
CA ALA A 192 -17.14 19.41 -3.70
C ALA A 192 -15.85 19.26 -4.51
N GLU A 193 -15.19 20.39 -4.79
CA GLU A 193 -13.86 20.42 -5.42
C GLU A 193 -12.85 21.06 -4.47
N HIS A 194 -11.68 20.43 -4.38
CA HIS A 194 -10.51 20.97 -3.69
C HIS A 194 -9.32 20.98 -4.64
N TRP A 195 -8.86 22.18 -4.99
CA TRP A 195 -7.70 22.40 -5.85
C TRP A 195 -6.46 22.56 -5.00
N LEU A 196 -5.49 21.67 -5.20
CA LEU A 196 -4.22 21.67 -4.49
C LEU A 196 -3.14 22.17 -5.45
N ARG A 197 -2.54 23.31 -5.13
CA ARG A 197 -1.50 23.94 -5.95
C ARG A 197 -0.16 23.89 -5.24
N ALA A 198 0.88 23.53 -5.96
CA ALA A 198 2.25 23.59 -5.50
C ALA A 198 3.16 24.20 -6.58
N PRO A 199 4.22 24.95 -6.20
CA PRO A 199 5.20 25.43 -7.17
C PRO A 199 5.76 24.23 -7.95
N GLY A 200 5.75 24.32 -9.28
CA GLY A 200 6.33 23.29 -10.14
C GLY A 200 7.83 23.17 -9.85
N THR A 201 8.25 22.10 -9.17
CA THR A 201 9.67 21.79 -9.06
C THR A 201 10.05 20.94 -10.26
N THR A 202 10.87 21.48 -11.16
CA THR A 202 11.51 20.71 -12.23
C THR A 202 12.30 19.57 -11.57
N THR A 203 11.69 18.39 -11.52
CA THR A 203 12.38 17.20 -11.03
C THR A 203 13.14 16.66 -12.23
N VAL A 204 14.39 17.14 -12.41
CA VAL A 204 15.30 16.50 -13.34
C VAL A 204 15.58 15.11 -12.79
N THR A 205 14.92 14.09 -13.32
CA THR A 205 15.40 12.72 -13.22
C THR A 205 16.78 12.73 -13.88
N PRO A 206 17.88 12.40 -13.19
CA PRO A 206 19.19 12.40 -13.82
C PRO A 206 19.18 11.35 -14.94
N THR A 207 19.11 11.80 -16.19
CA THR A 207 19.46 10.97 -17.34
C THR A 207 20.92 10.54 -17.16
N ALA A 208 21.23 9.30 -17.52
CA ALA A 208 22.43 8.53 -17.18
C ALA A 208 23.81 9.06 -17.64
N ARG A 209 24.04 10.38 -17.69
CA ARG A 209 25.34 10.98 -18.06
C ARG A 209 25.93 11.99 -17.08
N ALA A 210 25.26 12.31 -15.98
CA ALA A 210 25.86 13.16 -14.95
C ALA A 210 26.29 12.32 -13.74
N ALA A 211 27.59 12.29 -13.47
CA ALA A 211 28.18 11.65 -12.29
C ALA A 211 27.52 12.17 -10.99
N PRO A 212 27.24 11.32 -9.99
CA PRO A 212 26.59 11.78 -8.78
C PRO A 212 27.59 12.49 -7.87
N SER A 213 27.32 13.77 -7.57
CA SER A 213 27.90 14.42 -6.39
C SER A 213 27.10 13.96 -5.15
N PRO A 214 27.75 13.63 -4.01
CA PRO A 214 27.08 13.03 -2.85
C PRO A 214 26.25 14.03 -2.03
N ARG A 215 25.96 15.23 -2.56
CA ARG A 215 25.37 16.35 -1.81
C ARG A 215 24.11 16.91 -2.46
N ARG A 216 23.07 16.08 -2.71
CA ARG A 216 21.66 16.54 -2.76
C ARG A 216 20.69 15.39 -3.02
N TRP A 217 20.40 14.60 -1.99
CA TRP A 217 19.19 13.77 -1.99
C TRP A 217 18.13 14.50 -1.16
N ARG A 218 17.44 15.47 -1.77
CA ARG A 218 16.28 16.12 -1.16
C ARG A 218 15.04 15.45 -1.72
N TRP A 219 14.60 14.37 -1.06
CA TRP A 219 13.31 13.74 -1.36
C TRP A 219 12.19 14.66 -0.86
N GLY A 220 11.50 15.32 -1.80
CA GLY A 220 10.36 16.17 -1.52
C GLY A 220 9.12 15.33 -1.23
N TRP A 221 8.98 14.84 0.00
CA TRP A 221 7.72 14.32 0.51
C TRP A 221 6.97 15.44 1.22
N ARG A 222 5.93 15.98 0.58
CA ARG A 222 4.93 16.85 1.22
C ARG A 222 3.55 16.36 0.81
N GLY A 223 2.82 15.82 1.76
CA GLY A 223 1.46 15.32 1.56
C GLY A 223 0.94 14.63 2.82
N ALA A 224 0.89 15.34 3.95
CA ALA A 224 0.28 14.82 5.17
C ALA A 224 -1.22 15.13 5.17
N PHE A 225 -2.06 14.18 4.75
CA PHE A 225 -3.49 14.24 5.03
C PHE A 225 -3.74 13.81 6.47
N ARG A 226 -4.19 14.73 7.33
CA ARG A 226 -4.70 14.41 8.67
C ARG A 226 -6.20 14.15 8.60
N PHE A 227 -6.61 12.88 8.52
CA PHE A 227 -7.99 12.51 8.82
C PHE A 227 -8.20 12.54 10.34
N ARG A 228 -8.98 13.50 10.83
CA ARG A 228 -9.52 13.48 12.21
C ARG A 228 -10.75 12.57 12.21
N THR A 229 -10.61 11.32 12.65
CA THR A 229 -11.77 10.51 13.03
C THR A 229 -12.29 11.01 14.39
N ARG A 230 -13.46 11.66 14.38
CA ARG A 230 -14.24 11.89 15.62
C ARG A 230 -14.87 10.55 16.01
N CYS A 231 -14.22 9.77 16.85
CA CYS A 231 -14.88 8.64 17.52
C CYS A 231 -15.91 9.19 18.51
N GLY A 232 -17.19 9.04 18.20
CA GLY A 232 -18.29 9.26 19.14
C GLY A 232 -18.20 8.27 20.29
N ARG A 233 -18.30 8.77 21.53
CA ARG A 233 -18.38 7.93 22.74
C ARG A 233 -19.62 7.03 22.68
N PRO A 234 -19.54 5.74 23.03
CA PRO A 234 -20.73 4.93 23.22
C PRO A 234 -21.50 5.42 24.45
N ARG A 235 -22.82 5.63 24.27
CA ARG A 235 -23.77 5.87 25.36
C ARG A 235 -23.87 4.61 26.22
N THR A 236 -23.55 4.74 27.50
CA THR A 236 -23.78 3.71 28.51
C THR A 236 -25.26 3.66 28.88
N THR A 237 -25.97 2.62 28.42
CA THR A 237 -27.27 2.26 29.01
C THR A 237 -27.06 1.16 30.03
N SER A 238 -27.16 1.53 31.31
CA SER A 238 -27.22 0.60 32.43
C SER A 238 -28.55 -0.17 32.40
N ARG A 239 -28.51 -1.50 32.32
CA ARG A 239 -29.61 -2.34 32.82
C ARG A 239 -29.06 -3.52 33.64
N ARG A 240 -29.77 -3.75 34.74
CA ARG A 240 -29.41 -4.53 35.93
C ARG A 240 -29.24 -6.03 35.65
N ARG A 241 -28.35 -6.62 36.46
CA ARG A 241 -28.16 -8.05 36.74
C ARG A 241 -29.47 -8.84 36.92
N SER A 242 -29.45 -10.09 36.46
CA SER A 242 -30.01 -11.22 37.20
C SER A 242 -28.98 -12.36 37.27
N ARG A 243 -28.65 -12.77 38.50
CA ARG A 243 -27.76 -13.90 38.84
C ARG A 243 -28.48 -15.24 38.66
N ARG A 244 -27.87 -16.17 37.94
CA ARG A 244 -27.79 -17.65 38.17
C ARG A 244 -26.54 -18.07 37.38
N GLY A 245 -25.51 -18.77 37.84
CA GLY A 245 -25.36 -19.69 38.95
C GLY A 245 -24.93 -21.05 38.38
N SER A 246 -23.64 -21.25 38.09
CA SER A 246 -23.01 -22.58 38.06
C SER A 246 -21.47 -22.46 38.00
N HIS A 247 -20.84 -23.23 38.88
CA HIS A 247 -19.39 -23.39 39.09
C HIS A 247 -18.65 -23.91 37.86
N TRP A 248 -17.40 -23.50 37.68
CA TRP A 248 -16.21 -24.36 37.48
C TRP A 248 -14.94 -23.54 37.83
N GLY A 249 -14.03 -24.14 38.61
CA GLY A 249 -12.82 -23.51 39.14
C GLY A 249 -11.66 -23.39 38.14
N PRO A 250 -10.52 -22.80 38.56
CA PRO A 250 -9.46 -22.37 37.66
C PRO A 250 -8.51 -23.51 37.28
N ALA A 251 -8.27 -23.72 35.99
CA ALA A 251 -7.18 -24.54 35.50
C ALA A 251 -5.90 -23.69 35.41
N SER A 252 -5.01 -23.91 36.38
CA SER A 252 -3.62 -23.50 36.36
C SER A 252 -2.84 -24.29 35.30
N GLY A 253 -2.38 -23.62 34.24
CA GLY A 253 -1.44 -24.18 33.27
C GLY A 253 -0.02 -23.68 33.56
N ARG A 254 0.81 -24.56 34.11
CA ARG A 254 2.25 -24.39 34.32
C ARG A 254 2.98 -24.04 33.02
N TRP A 255 3.79 -23.00 33.05
CA TRP A 255 4.89 -22.79 32.11
C TRP A 255 6.05 -23.67 32.55
N ILE A 256 6.45 -24.62 31.71
CA ILE A 256 7.68 -25.37 31.89
C ILE A 256 8.84 -24.46 31.48
N THR A 257 9.67 -24.11 32.45
CA THR A 257 11.00 -23.55 32.26
C THR A 257 11.95 -24.66 31.80
N GLY A 258 12.38 -24.62 30.54
CA GLY A 258 13.65 -25.19 30.09
C GLY A 258 14.45 -24.02 29.51
N GLY A 259 15.54 -23.59 30.15
CA GLY A 259 16.80 -24.31 30.16
C GLY A 259 17.73 -23.58 29.20
N GLY A 260 18.41 -22.56 29.72
CA GLY A 260 19.28 -21.70 28.93
C GLY A 260 20.52 -22.44 28.40
N CYS A 261 20.94 -22.07 27.19
CA CYS A 261 22.31 -22.20 26.72
C CYS A 261 22.66 -20.93 25.94
N ALA A 262 23.46 -20.07 26.56
CA ALA A 262 24.09 -18.94 25.90
C ALA A 262 25.29 -19.44 25.06
N PRO A 263 25.52 -18.92 23.84
CA PRO A 263 26.71 -19.28 23.07
C PRO A 263 27.94 -18.51 23.59
N ARG A 264 28.99 -19.27 23.96
CA ARG A 264 30.35 -18.75 24.11
C ARG A 264 30.95 -18.48 22.72
N ARG A 265 31.64 -17.36 22.60
CA ARG A 265 32.55 -17.05 21.48
C ARG A 265 33.85 -17.82 21.67
N GLU A 266 34.22 -18.63 20.69
CA GLU A 266 35.61 -19.01 20.46
C GLU A 266 35.97 -18.81 18.99
N ALA A 267 37.23 -18.47 18.77
CA ALA A 267 37.79 -17.94 17.55
C ALA A 267 38.20 -19.04 16.56
N GLY A 268 38.07 -18.75 15.27
CA GLY A 268 38.86 -19.38 14.22
C GLY A 268 38.08 -20.26 13.24
N GLY A 269 38.14 -19.88 11.96
CA GLY A 269 38.11 -20.83 10.84
C GLY A 269 36.74 -21.15 10.22
N TRP A 270 36.53 -20.69 9.00
CA TRP A 270 35.47 -21.16 8.10
C TRP A 270 35.77 -22.58 7.63
N SER A 271 34.77 -23.46 7.67
CA SER A 271 34.71 -24.69 6.87
C SER A 271 33.29 -24.80 6.27
N PRO A 272 33.15 -25.10 4.97
CA PRO A 272 31.85 -25.11 4.30
C PRO A 272 31.03 -26.34 4.70
N PRO A 273 29.69 -26.26 4.73
CA PRO A 273 28.83 -27.40 5.03
C PRO A 273 28.75 -28.39 3.87
N SER A 274 28.96 -29.67 4.17
CA SER A 274 28.68 -30.81 3.28
C SER A 274 27.17 -30.99 3.06
N PRO A 275 26.71 -31.50 1.90
CA PRO A 275 25.28 -31.56 1.57
C PRO A 275 24.61 -32.82 2.15
N PRO A 276 23.33 -32.75 2.60
CA PRO A 276 22.54 -33.95 2.80
C PRO A 276 21.51 -34.18 1.68
N CYS A 277 21.67 -35.34 1.06
CA CYS A 277 20.69 -36.34 0.64
C CYS A 277 19.37 -35.91 -0.04
N ALA A 278 19.24 -36.41 -1.28
CA ALA A 278 18.00 -36.52 -2.04
C ALA A 278 16.97 -37.44 -1.37
N CYS A 279 15.69 -37.04 -1.39
CA CYS A 279 14.55 -37.94 -1.27
C CYS A 279 13.67 -37.81 -2.51
N ARG A 280 13.47 -38.94 -3.18
CA ARG A 280 12.52 -39.16 -4.28
C ARG A 280 11.09 -39.30 -3.74
N ALA A 281 10.14 -39.03 -4.63
CA ALA A 281 8.71 -39.13 -4.47
C ALA A 281 8.19 -40.52 -4.07
N ALA A 282 7.06 -40.49 -3.36
CA ALA A 282 5.95 -41.44 -3.48
C ALA A 282 4.66 -40.63 -3.62
#